data_AF-A0A212JS65-F1
#
_entry.id   AF-A0A212JS65-F1
#
_cell.length_a   1.000
_cell.length_b   1.000
_cell.length_c   1.000
_cell.angle_alpha   90.00
_cell.angle_beta   90.00
_cell.angle_gamma   90.00
#
_symmetry.space_group_name_H-M   'P 1'
#
loop_
_entity.id
_entity.type
_entity.pdbx_description
1 polymer ?
#
loop_
_entity_poly.entity_id
_entity_poly.type
_entity_poly.pdbx_seq_one_letter_code
_entity_poly.pdbx_strand_id
1 'polypeptide(L)' 'MEKKIEYTNGELTIVWQPELCQHAGVCVKMLPKVYNPKDRPWVKPGNATTEQLIAQIDKCPSGALSYRLNKG' A
#
# COMPACT_ATOMS: atom_id res chain seq x y z
N MET A 1 -16.47 12.98 1.64
CA MET A 1 -15.24 13.05 0.83
C MET A 1 -14.31 11.99 1.40
N GLU A 2 -14.09 10.91 0.65
CA GLU A 2 -13.35 9.74 1.14
C GLU A 2 -11.86 10.10 1.32
N LYS A 3 -11.29 9.80 2.49
CA LYS A 3 -9.88 10.11 2.77
C LYS A 3 -8.97 9.19 1.96
N LYS A 4 -8.06 9.78 1.17
CA LYS A 4 -7.04 9.06 0.38
C LYS A 4 -5.65 9.57 0.76
N ILE A 5 -4.72 8.65 0.96
CA ILE A 5 -3.32 8.95 1.24
C ILE A 5 -2.47 8.18 0.24
N GLU A 6 -1.51 8.86 -0.38
CA GLU A 6 -0.72 8.32 -1.48
C GLU A 6 0.75 8.18 -1.09
N TYR A 7 1.35 7.07 -1.51
CA TYR A 7 2.77 6.77 -1.29
C TYR A 7 3.38 6.25 -2.59
N THR A 8 4.43 6.89 -3.08
CA THR A 8 5.07 6.54 -4.36
C THR A 8 6.49 6.00 -4.15
N ASN A 9 6.90 5.02 -4.96
CA ASN A 9 8.30 4.64 -5.13
C ASN A 9 8.94 5.22 -6.41
N GLY A 10 8.24 6.11 -7.11
CA GLY A 10 8.63 6.63 -8.43
C GLY A 10 7.92 5.92 -9.58
N GLU A 11 7.87 4.59 -9.58
CA GLU A 11 7.24 3.79 -10.64
C GLU A 11 5.76 3.51 -10.38
N LEU A 12 5.38 3.34 -9.12
CA LEU A 12 4.04 3.00 -8.66
C LEU A 12 3.65 3.88 -7.49
N THR A 13 2.40 4.35 -7.53
CA THR A 13 1.75 5.07 -6.43
C THR A 13 0.73 4.16 -5.76
N ILE A 14 0.97 3.85 -4.48
CA ILE A 14 0.03 3.16 -3.59
C ILE A 14 -0.99 4.17 -3.08
N VAL A 15 -2.27 3.88 -3.28
CA VAL A 15 -3.39 4.64 -2.73
C VAL A 15 -3.96 3.88 -1.55
N TRP A 16 -3.95 4.50 -0.37
CA TRP A 16 -4.55 3.96 0.85
C TRP A 16 -5.80 4.72 1.26
N GLN A 17 -6.88 3.96 1.47
CA GLN A 17 -8.18 4.45 1.94
C GLN A 17 -8.44 3.89 3.35
N PRO A 18 -8.10 4.63 4.43
CA PRO A 18 -8.21 4.13 5.81
C PRO A 18 -9.64 3.70 6.17
N GLU A 19 -10.65 4.39 5.64
CA GLU A 19 -12.07 4.13 5.94
C GLU A 19 -12.54 2.76 5.40
N LEU A 20 -11.86 2.21 4.39
CA LEU A 20 -12.12 0.86 3.87
C LEU A 20 -11.30 -0.22 4.58
N CYS A 21 -10.34 0.14 5.44
CA CYS A 21 -9.39 -0.82 5.99
C CYS A 21 -10.02 -1.68 7.10
N GLN A 22 -10.22 -2.97 6.83
CA GLN A 22 -10.72 -3.93 7.83
C GLN A 22 -9.63 -4.54 8.74
N HIS A 23 -8.40 -4.01 8.70
CA HIS A 23 -7.27 -4.45 9.54
C HIS A 23 -6.96 -5.97 9.50
N ALA A 24 -7.20 -6.64 8.37
CA ALA A 24 -6.92 -8.08 8.18
C ALA A 24 -5.42 -8.46 8.32
N GLY A 25 -4.51 -7.49 8.29
CA GLY A 25 -3.06 -7.69 8.49
C GLY A 25 -2.32 -8.34 7.32
N VAL A 26 -2.98 -8.57 6.17
CA VAL A 26 -2.37 -9.19 4.98
C VAL A 26 -1.19 -8.36 4.46
N CYS A 27 -1.34 -7.03 4.38
CA CYS A 27 -0.29 -6.13 3.91
C CYS A 27 0.99 -6.21 4.76
N VAL A 28 0.84 -6.12 6.09
CA VAL A 28 1.96 -6.20 7.04
C VAL A 28 2.61 -7.59 7.02
N LYS A 29 1.83 -8.67 6.87
CA LYS A 29 2.36 -10.04 6.81
C LYS A 29 3.17 -10.29 5.53
N MET A 30 2.70 -9.81 4.38
CA MET A 30 3.37 -10.05 3.09
C MET A 30 4.59 -9.16 2.90
N LEU A 31 4.50 -7.87 3.26
CA LEU A 31 5.57 -6.89 3.07
C LEU A 31 5.81 -6.07 4.34
N PRO A 32 6.35 -6.68 5.42
CA PRO A 32 6.56 -6.01 6.71
C PRO A 32 7.55 -4.84 6.65
N LYS A 33 8.44 -4.83 5.64
CA LYS A 33 9.35 -3.70 5.39
C LYS A 33 8.66 -2.52 4.71
N VAL A 34 7.53 -2.75 4.02
CA VAL A 34 6.74 -1.71 3.37
C VAL A 34 5.68 -1.17 4.33
N TYR A 35 4.95 -2.06 5.02
CA TYR A 35 3.82 -1.69 5.88
C TYR A 35 4.17 -1.86 7.36
N ASN A 36 4.33 -0.76 8.09
CA ASN A 36 4.58 -0.76 9.52
C ASN A 36 3.64 0.22 10.25
N PRO A 37 2.55 -0.27 10.89
CA PRO A 37 1.58 0.57 11.60
C PRO A 37 2.16 1.45 12.71
N LYS A 38 3.34 1.09 13.25
CA LYS A 38 4.05 1.84 14.30
C LYS A 38 4.92 2.98 13.77
N ASP A 39 5.24 2.98 12.48
CA ASP A 39 6.08 4.00 11.84
C ASP A 39 5.25 5.17 11.28
N ARG A 40 5.90 6.32 11.05
CA ARG A 40 5.36 7.45 10.29
C ARG A 40 6.44 7.96 9.31
N PRO A 41 6.25 7.82 7.98
CA PRO A 41 5.11 7.20 7.30
C PRO A 41 5.04 5.69 7.56
N TRP A 42 3.81 5.15 7.65
CA TRP A 42 3.58 3.72 7.90
C TRP A 42 3.71 2.87 6.64
N VAL A 43 3.65 3.50 5.46
CA VAL A 43 3.88 2.86 4.14
C VAL A 43 5.17 3.41 3.55
N LYS A 44 6.10 2.50 3.22
CA LYS A 44 7.42 2.79 2.65
C LYS A 44 7.59 1.98 1.35
N PRO A 45 6.99 2.41 0.23
CA PRO A 45 6.91 1.62 -1.00
C PRO A 45 8.28 1.33 -1.62
N GLY A 46 9.31 2.15 -1.35
CA GLY A 46 10.68 1.91 -1.81
C GLY A 46 11.37 0.67 -1.20
N ASN A 47 10.74 -0.01 -0.23
CA ASN A 47 11.28 -1.22 0.39
C ASN A 47 10.87 -2.53 -0.32
N ALA A 48 10.19 -2.45 -1.47
CA ALA A 48 9.81 -3.58 -2.30
C ALA A 48 9.82 -3.21 -3.80
N THR A 49 9.86 -4.21 -4.66
CA THR A 49 9.71 -3.98 -6.11
C THR A 49 8.25 -3.66 -6.46
N THR A 50 8.05 -2.98 -7.59
CA THR A 50 6.71 -2.67 -8.11
C THR A 50 5.84 -3.92 -8.25
N GLU A 51 6.40 -5.03 -8.73
CA GLU A 51 5.70 -6.33 -8.83
C GLU A 51 5.27 -6.89 -7.47
N GLN A 52 6.14 -6.82 -6.45
CA GLN A 52 5.82 -7.26 -5.10
C GLN A 52 4.69 -6.40 -4.49
N LEU A 53 4.72 -5.09 -4.73
CA LEU A 53 3.67 -4.17 -4.29
C LEU A 53 2.33 -4.54 -4.94
N ILE A 54 2.28 -4.74 -6.25
CA ILE A 54 1.06 -5.15 -6.97
C ILE A 54 0.52 -6.46 -6.41
N ALA A 55 1.37 -7.49 -6.33
CA ALA A 55 0.97 -8.81 -5.84
C ALA A 55 0.43 -8.77 -4.41
N GLN A 56 0.96 -7.90 -3.55
CA GLN A 56 0.44 -7.69 -2.21
C GLN A 56 -0.90 -6.93 -2.25
N ILE A 57 -0.98 -5.84 -3.00
CA ILE A 57 -2.17 -4.97 -3.05
C ILE A 57 -3.38 -5.74 -3.57
N ASP A 58 -3.21 -6.63 -4.56
CA ASP A 58 -4.26 -7.52 -5.07
C ASP A 58 -4.79 -8.52 -4.04
N LYS A 59 -4.07 -8.72 -2.92
CA LYS A 59 -4.50 -9.54 -1.78
C LYS A 59 -5.23 -8.73 -0.70
N CYS A 60 -5.45 -7.43 -0.89
CA CYS A 60 -6.18 -6.60 0.07
C CYS A 60 -7.68 -6.95 0.07
N PRO A 61 -8.22 -7.60 1.11
CA PRO A 61 -9.58 -8.14 1.07
C PRO A 61 -10.66 -7.07 1.08
N SER A 62 -10.37 -5.85 1.54
CA SER A 62 -11.33 -4.76 1.57
C SER A 62 -11.16 -3.73 0.45
N GLY A 63 -10.15 -3.87 -0.41
CA GLY A 63 -9.81 -2.85 -1.41
C GLY A 63 -9.33 -1.51 -0.82
N ALA A 64 -8.93 -1.49 0.46
CA ALA A 64 -8.37 -0.30 1.09
C ALA A 64 -7.01 0.11 0.51
N LEU A 65 -6.32 -0.81 -0.15
CA LEU A 65 -5.11 -0.55 -0.92
C LEU A 65 -5.44 -0.72 -2.40
N SER A 66 -5.03 0.26 -3.19
CA SER A 66 -5.04 0.24 -4.65
C SER A 66 -3.74 0.83 -5.18
N TYR A 67 -3.48 0.74 -6.47
CA TYR A 67 -2.30 1.35 -7.07
C TYR A 67 -2.58 2.04 -8.40
N ARG A 68 -1.67 2.92 -8.78
CA ARG A 68 -1.54 3.50 -10.12
C ARG A 68 -0.09 3.37 -10.57
N LEU A 69 0.12 2.97 -11.81
CA LEU A 69 1.44 3.00 -12.43
C LEU A 69 1.71 4.42 -12.91
N ASN A 70 2.85 4.97 -12.51
CA ASN A 70 3.32 6.26 -13.00
C ASN A 70 3.93 6.00 -14.38
N LYS A 71 3.34 6.58 -15.43
CA LYS A 71 3.97 6.54 -16.76
C LYS A 71 5.20 7.44 -16.69
N GLY A 72 6.37 6.85 -16.95
CA GLY A 72 7.60 7.59 -17.21
C GLY A 72 7.49 8.41 -18.49
#